data_AF-A0A1M5UZC1-F1
#
_entry.id   AF-A0A1M5UZC1-F1
#
_cell.length_a   1.000
_cell.length_b   1.000
_cell.length_c   1.000
_cell.angle_alpha   90.00
_cell.angle_beta   90.00
_cell.angle_gamma   90.00
#
_symmetry.space_group_name_H-M   'P 1'
#
loop_
_entity.id
_entity.type
_entity.pdbx_description
1 polymer ?
#
loop_
_entity_poly.entity_id
_entity_poly.type
_entity_poly.pdbx_seq_one_letter_code
_entity_poly.pdbx_strand_id
1 'polypeptide(L)'
;MKLKMPLLLLLFIAAFVNVNAQQTISVKGSQPFPATQDYTFICEKYAFTGETNIQIAKTDKGGILKITIATSNDKARIAGGLYVDLANADVIACVDKNVKESSEGKTTSYYYFTPAEFAKLKKNDIYAVRFIINGGSNTFGNETGYFTAHNKKNYFSTAYDTSKKSYDTAKEISVL
;
A
#
# COMPACT_ATOMS: atom_id res chain seq x y z
N MET A 1 -26.39 -27.26 42.19
CA MET A 1 -25.61 -26.05 41.87
C MET A 1 -24.25 -26.45 41.29
N LYS A 2 -24.12 -26.65 39.97
CA LYS A 2 -22.87 -27.11 39.31
C LYS A 2 -22.64 -26.48 37.92
N LEU A 3 -22.96 -25.20 37.75
CA LEU A 3 -22.83 -24.49 36.46
C LEU A 3 -21.90 -23.26 36.54
N LYS A 4 -20.98 -23.20 37.52
CA LYS A 4 -20.06 -22.05 37.68
C LYS A 4 -18.68 -22.26 37.04
N MET A 5 -18.24 -23.52 36.91
CA MET A 5 -16.90 -23.88 36.45
C MET A 5 -16.74 -23.92 34.91
N PRO A 6 -17.70 -24.42 34.09
CA PRO A 6 -17.56 -24.38 32.64
C PRO A 6 -17.75 -22.97 32.06
N LEU A 7 -18.53 -22.11 32.74
CA LEU A 7 -18.75 -20.72 32.32
C LEU A 7 -17.48 -19.87 32.47
N LEU A 8 -16.71 -20.07 33.55
CA LEU A 8 -15.44 -19.37 33.77
C LEU A 8 -14.37 -19.78 32.75
N LEU A 9 -14.35 -21.04 32.33
CA LEU A 9 -13.43 -21.55 31.32
C LEU A 9 -13.74 -20.97 29.92
N LEU A 10 -15.04 -20.79 29.60
CA LEU A 10 -15.49 -20.16 28.35
C LEU A 10 -15.09 -18.66 28.28
N LEU A 11 -15.18 -17.96 29.41
CA LEU A 11 -14.76 -16.56 29.54
C LEU A 11 -13.23 -16.37 29.39
N PHE A 12 -12.43 -17.35 29.83
CA PHE A 12 -10.97 -17.32 29.63
C PHE A 12 -10.58 -17.49 28.15
N ILE A 13 -11.29 -18.33 27.39
CA ILE A 13 -11.01 -18.51 25.95
C ILE A 13 -11.42 -17.26 25.14
N ALA A 14 -12.47 -16.56 25.57
CA ALA A 14 -12.93 -15.32 24.93
C ALA A 14 -11.97 -14.13 25.10
N ALA A 15 -11.03 -14.17 26.06
CA ALA A 15 -10.05 -13.10 26.27
C ALA A 15 -8.89 -13.12 25.24
N PHE A 16 -8.70 -14.21 24.51
CA PHE A 16 -7.57 -14.39 23.58
C PHE A 16 -7.92 -14.21 22.10
N VAL A 17 -9.17 -13.90 21.75
CA VAL A 17 -9.64 -13.76 20.34
C VAL A 17 -9.40 -12.38 19.71
N ASN A 18 -8.62 -11.50 20.34
CA ASN A 18 -8.14 -10.28 19.69
C ASN A 18 -6.82 -10.51 18.94
N VAL A 19 -6.76 -11.57 18.12
CA VAL A 19 -5.72 -11.69 17.10
C VAL A 19 -6.11 -10.73 15.98
N ASN A 20 -5.62 -9.48 16.05
CA ASN A 20 -5.55 -8.65 14.85
C ASN A 20 -4.67 -9.43 13.87
N ALA A 21 -5.29 -10.06 12.87
CA ALA A 21 -4.56 -10.74 11.81
C ALA A 21 -3.77 -9.67 11.04
N GLN A 22 -2.50 -9.48 11.41
CA GLN A 22 -1.59 -8.56 10.74
C GLN A 22 -1.44 -9.01 9.29
N GLN A 23 -1.71 -8.10 8.35
CA GLN A 23 -1.57 -8.40 6.94
C GLN A 23 -0.10 -8.67 6.61
N THR A 24 0.15 -9.35 5.50
CA THR A 24 1.51 -9.66 5.05
C THR A 24 1.73 -9.35 3.59
N ILE A 25 2.97 -8.99 3.25
CA ILE A 25 3.47 -8.92 1.88
C ILE A 25 4.41 -10.11 1.67
N SER A 26 4.13 -10.92 0.65
CA SER A 26 5.02 -11.98 0.19
C SER A 26 5.66 -11.55 -1.12
N VAL A 27 6.98 -11.38 -1.11
CA VAL A 27 7.75 -11.17 -2.33
C VAL A 27 8.29 -12.52 -2.80
N LYS A 28 8.21 -12.82 -4.11
CA LYS A 28 8.71 -14.10 -4.64
C LYS A 28 10.13 -14.42 -4.14
N GLY A 29 10.27 -15.56 -3.46
CA GLY A 29 11.55 -16.03 -2.92
C GLY A 29 11.92 -15.49 -1.53
N SER A 30 11.04 -14.73 -0.87
CA SER A 30 11.22 -14.30 0.52
C SER A 30 10.18 -14.93 1.45
N GLN A 31 10.47 -14.87 2.76
CA GLN A 31 9.43 -15.09 3.76
C GLN A 31 8.41 -13.94 3.72
N PRO A 32 7.15 -14.17 4.15
CA PRO A 32 6.16 -13.12 4.28
C PRO A 32 6.60 -12.06 5.31
N PHE A 33 6.38 -10.80 4.98
CA PHE A 33 6.70 -9.67 5.85
C PHE A 33 5.44 -9.07 6.47
N PRO A 34 5.47 -8.69 7.77
CA PRO A 34 4.36 -7.97 8.39
C PRO A 34 4.11 -6.64 7.67
N ALA A 35 2.84 -6.37 7.36
CA ALA A 35 2.43 -5.27 6.51
C ALA A 35 1.24 -4.49 7.07
N THR A 36 1.10 -3.25 6.62
CA THR A 36 -0.10 -2.44 6.80
C THR A 36 -1.28 -3.04 6.05
N GLN A 37 -2.46 -2.45 6.25
CA GLN A 37 -3.56 -2.66 5.31
C GLN A 37 -3.20 -2.15 3.91
N ASP A 38 -3.95 -2.61 2.92
CA ASP A 38 -3.86 -2.09 1.54
C ASP A 38 -4.60 -0.75 1.42
N TYR A 39 -3.90 0.28 0.99
CA TYR A 39 -4.43 1.63 0.80
C TYR A 39 -4.80 1.85 -0.66
N THR A 40 -6.03 2.28 -0.93
CA THR A 40 -6.43 2.69 -2.28
C THR A 40 -6.20 4.18 -2.44
N PHE A 41 -5.09 4.54 -3.10
CA PHE A 41 -4.79 5.93 -3.45
C PHE A 41 -5.46 6.30 -4.78
N ILE A 42 -5.80 7.58 -4.91
CA ILE A 42 -6.45 8.14 -6.09
C ILE A 42 -5.42 8.64 -7.08
N CYS A 43 -5.45 8.11 -8.30
CA CYS A 43 -4.60 8.52 -9.42
C CYS A 43 -5.46 9.09 -10.56
N GLU A 44 -5.82 10.37 -10.47
CA GLU A 44 -6.77 11.05 -11.38
C GLU A 44 -6.42 10.90 -12.86
N LYS A 45 -5.12 10.90 -13.19
CA LYS A 45 -4.65 10.79 -14.58
C LYS A 45 -4.71 9.37 -15.12
N TYR A 46 -4.84 8.33 -14.29
CA TYR A 46 -4.81 6.96 -14.77
C TYR A 46 -6.22 6.51 -15.18
N ALA A 47 -6.57 6.69 -16.45
CA ALA A 47 -7.93 6.52 -16.96
C ALA A 47 -8.54 5.11 -16.83
N PHE A 48 -7.74 4.07 -16.56
CA PHE A 48 -8.27 2.70 -16.47
C PHE A 48 -9.12 2.49 -15.22
N THR A 49 -8.59 2.82 -14.04
CA THR A 49 -9.34 2.73 -12.77
C THR A 49 -9.31 4.00 -11.93
N GLY A 50 -8.37 4.91 -12.17
CA GLY A 50 -8.13 6.05 -11.30
C GLY A 50 -7.62 5.66 -9.90
N GLU A 51 -7.18 4.42 -9.71
CA GLU A 51 -6.83 3.87 -8.40
C GLU A 51 -5.45 3.22 -8.41
N THR A 52 -4.76 3.27 -7.27
CA THR A 52 -3.46 2.64 -7.06
C THR A 52 -3.42 2.07 -5.65
N ASN A 53 -3.17 0.77 -5.54
CA ASN A 53 -3.08 0.09 -4.25
C ASN A 53 -1.66 0.17 -3.70
N ILE A 54 -1.53 0.68 -2.49
CA ILE A 54 -0.26 0.89 -1.79
C ILE A 54 -0.30 0.11 -0.48
N GLN A 55 0.73 -0.71 -0.24
CA GLN A 55 0.89 -1.42 1.02
C GLN A 55 2.35 -1.33 1.46
N ILE A 56 2.56 -1.15 2.77
CA ILE A 56 3.90 -1.01 3.35
C ILE A 56 4.18 -2.20 4.26
N ALA A 57 5.34 -2.83 4.09
CA ALA A 57 5.82 -3.89 4.97
C ALA A 57 7.11 -3.48 5.68
N LYS A 58 7.32 -4.07 6.85
CA LYS A 58 8.57 -3.94 7.60
C LYS A 58 9.49 -5.12 7.32
N THR A 59 10.78 -4.82 7.22
CA THR A 59 11.85 -5.81 7.12
C THR A 59 12.94 -5.48 8.14
N ASP A 60 13.87 -6.40 8.36
CA ASP A 60 15.03 -6.13 9.22
C ASP A 60 15.95 -5.03 8.66
N LYS A 61 15.84 -4.72 7.37
CA LYS A 61 16.69 -3.75 6.65
C LYS A 61 15.96 -2.43 6.31
N GLY A 62 14.80 -2.20 6.90
CA GLY A 62 13.96 -1.03 6.62
C GLY A 62 12.53 -1.46 6.27
N GLY A 63 12.09 -1.20 5.05
CA GLY A 63 10.74 -1.56 4.63
C GLY A 63 10.59 -1.84 3.15
N ILE A 64 9.40 -2.27 2.77
CA ILE A 64 8.99 -2.54 1.40
C ILE A 64 7.73 -1.73 1.11
N LEU A 65 7.70 -1.00 0.00
CA LEU A 65 6.49 -0.49 -0.62
C LEU A 65 6.07 -1.43 -1.74
N LYS A 66 4.88 -1.98 -1.61
CA LYS A 66 4.17 -2.68 -2.68
C LYS A 66 3.22 -1.67 -3.33
N ILE A 67 3.37 -1.48 -4.63
CA ILE A 67 2.43 -0.72 -5.45
C ILE A 67 1.78 -1.67 -6.45
N THR A 68 0.46 -1.63 -6.54
CA THR A 68 -0.32 -2.41 -7.50
C THR A 68 -1.27 -1.50 -8.26
N ILE A 69 -1.31 -1.65 -9.57
CA ILE A 69 -2.31 -1.01 -10.44
C ILE A 69 -3.03 -2.08 -11.23
N ALA A 70 -4.31 -1.83 -11.52
CA ALA A 70 -5.02 -2.60 -12.52
C ALA A 70 -4.49 -2.21 -13.91
N THR A 71 -4.43 -3.16 -14.84
CA THR A 71 -3.91 -2.95 -16.18
C THR A 71 -4.83 -3.59 -17.20
N SER A 72 -5.06 -2.93 -18.34
CA SER A 72 -5.93 -3.50 -19.39
C SER A 72 -5.28 -4.63 -20.20
N ASN A 73 -3.96 -4.82 -20.08
CA ASN A 73 -3.21 -5.91 -20.70
C ASN A 73 -1.91 -6.22 -19.94
N ASP A 74 -1.26 -7.31 -20.32
CA ASP A 74 0.00 -7.83 -19.77
C ASP A 74 1.23 -6.98 -20.12
N LYS A 75 1.13 -6.10 -21.14
CA LYS A 75 2.23 -5.23 -21.57
C LYS A 75 2.38 -3.99 -20.68
N ALA A 76 1.30 -3.55 -20.02
CA ALA A 76 1.37 -2.43 -19.08
C ALA A 76 2.00 -2.87 -17.76
N ARG A 77 3.04 -2.12 -17.37
CA ARG A 77 3.82 -2.40 -16.18
C ARG A 77 4.31 -1.12 -15.54
N ILE A 78 4.46 -1.15 -14.23
CA ILE A 78 5.15 -0.10 -13.50
C ILE A 78 6.64 -0.19 -13.84
N ALA A 79 7.25 0.94 -14.21
CA ALA A 79 8.61 1.02 -14.71
C ALA A 79 9.42 2.07 -13.96
N GLY A 80 10.74 1.88 -13.89
CA GLY A 80 11.65 2.89 -13.39
C GLY A 80 11.51 3.18 -11.90
N GLY A 81 12.20 4.22 -11.45
CA GLY A 81 12.14 4.66 -10.06
C GLY A 81 10.76 5.23 -9.69
N LEU A 82 10.50 5.23 -8.40
CA LEU A 82 9.27 5.74 -7.79
C LEU A 82 9.64 6.81 -6.77
N TYR A 83 8.79 7.83 -6.60
CA TYR A 83 8.96 8.82 -5.53
C TYR A 83 7.79 8.75 -4.56
N VAL A 84 8.10 8.78 -3.26
CA VAL A 84 7.12 8.90 -2.19
C VAL A 84 7.22 10.29 -1.61
N ASP A 85 6.19 11.10 -1.83
CA ASP A 85 6.07 12.44 -1.27
C ASP A 85 5.41 12.33 0.10
N LEU A 86 6.03 12.89 1.14
CA LEU A 86 5.54 12.86 2.51
C LEU A 86 4.79 14.15 2.85
N ALA A 87 3.92 14.08 3.86
CA ALA A 87 3.10 15.21 4.30
C ALA A 87 3.93 16.42 4.79
N ASN A 88 5.19 16.21 5.20
CA ASN A 88 6.13 17.27 5.57
C ASN A 88 6.94 17.83 4.38
N ALA A 89 6.52 17.54 3.14
CA ALA A 89 7.18 17.91 1.89
C ALA A 89 8.55 17.24 1.62
N ASP A 90 8.98 16.31 2.47
CA ASP A 90 10.11 15.44 2.14
C ASP A 90 9.76 14.47 1.01
N VAL A 91 10.76 14.07 0.24
CA VAL A 91 10.62 13.08 -0.83
C VAL A 91 11.59 11.92 -0.60
N ILE A 92 11.09 10.70 -0.69
CA ILE A 92 11.90 9.48 -0.73
C ILE A 92 11.97 9.00 -2.18
N ALA A 93 13.18 8.87 -2.71
CA ALA A 93 13.42 8.36 -4.07
C ALA A 93 13.73 6.86 -4.02
N CYS A 94 12.81 6.05 -4.53
CA CYS A 94 12.93 4.60 -4.59
C CYS A 94 13.51 4.16 -5.93
N VAL A 95 14.59 3.37 -5.88
CA VAL A 95 15.23 2.79 -7.07
C VAL A 95 14.51 1.50 -7.48
N ASP A 96 14.28 1.33 -8.80
CA ASP A 96 13.75 0.08 -9.36
C ASP A 96 14.76 -1.05 -9.20
N LYS A 97 14.40 -2.09 -8.45
CA LYS A 97 15.19 -3.33 -8.34
C LYS A 97 14.66 -4.44 -9.23
N ASN A 98 13.73 -4.12 -10.13
CA ASN A 98 13.08 -5.04 -11.05
C ASN A 98 12.37 -6.22 -10.36
N VAL A 99 11.85 -5.98 -9.14
CA VAL A 99 11.06 -6.95 -8.39
C VAL A 99 9.59 -6.68 -8.70
N LYS A 100 9.04 -7.46 -9.63
CA LYS A 100 7.72 -7.21 -10.23
C LYS A 100 6.95 -8.50 -10.39
N GLU A 101 5.64 -8.39 -10.24
CA GLU A 101 4.68 -9.48 -10.41
C GLU A 101 3.57 -8.99 -11.31
N SER A 102 3.17 -9.82 -12.28
CA SER A 102 2.00 -9.56 -13.11
C SER A 102 1.04 -10.72 -12.94
N SER A 103 -0.22 -10.38 -12.70
CA SER A 103 -1.35 -11.30 -12.65
C SER A 103 -2.41 -10.79 -13.61
N GLU A 104 -3.41 -11.61 -13.92
CA GLU A 104 -4.46 -11.24 -14.88
C GLU A 104 -5.11 -9.89 -14.48
N GLY A 105 -4.93 -8.89 -15.34
CA GLY A 105 -5.48 -7.54 -15.16
C GLY A 105 -4.79 -6.67 -14.10
N LYS A 106 -3.64 -7.07 -13.53
CA LYS A 106 -2.89 -6.27 -12.54
C LYS A 106 -1.38 -6.40 -12.68
N THR A 107 -0.68 -5.31 -12.41
CA THR A 107 0.79 -5.32 -12.25
C THR A 107 1.16 -4.78 -10.88
N THR A 108 2.10 -5.46 -10.23
CA THR A 108 2.62 -5.15 -8.90
C THR A 108 4.13 -4.93 -8.99
N SER A 109 4.64 -3.93 -8.28
CA SER A 109 6.07 -3.68 -8.14
C SER A 109 6.43 -3.43 -6.68
N TYR A 110 7.64 -3.86 -6.31
CA TYR A 110 8.15 -3.77 -4.96
C TYR A 110 9.38 -2.85 -4.91
N TYR A 111 9.32 -1.88 -4.01
CA TYR A 111 10.40 -0.92 -3.76
C TYR A 111 10.87 -1.03 -2.32
N TYR A 112 12.15 -0.79 -2.09
CA TYR A 112 12.77 -1.01 -0.78
C TYR A 112 13.22 0.30 -0.18
N PHE A 113 12.90 0.48 1.10
CA PHE A 113 13.37 1.59 1.91
C PHE A 113 14.57 1.15 2.74
N THR A 114 15.54 2.04 2.88
CA THR A 114 16.57 1.96 3.91
C THR A 114 15.95 2.15 5.31
N PRO A 115 16.65 1.80 6.40
CA PRO A 115 16.16 2.03 7.75
C PRO A 115 15.85 3.51 8.04
N ALA A 116 16.66 4.43 7.50
CA ALA A 116 16.46 5.87 7.68
C ALA A 116 15.20 6.37 6.96
N GLU A 117 14.95 5.93 5.72
CA GLU A 117 13.75 6.27 4.97
C GLU A 117 12.49 5.67 5.62
N PHE A 118 12.57 4.43 6.08
CA PHE A 118 11.47 3.79 6.80
C PHE A 118 11.14 4.51 8.11
N ALA A 119 12.15 5.02 8.83
CA ALA A 119 11.93 5.84 10.01
C ALA A 119 11.22 7.17 9.70
N LYS A 120 11.39 7.74 8.49
CA LYS A 120 10.62 8.92 8.06
C LYS A 120 9.15 8.58 7.84
N LEU A 121 8.85 7.42 7.24
CA LEU A 121 7.48 6.93 7.03
C LEU A 121 6.71 6.69 8.33
N LYS A 122 7.41 6.30 9.41
CA LYS A 122 6.79 6.19 10.74
C LYS A 122 6.37 7.55 11.33
N LYS A 123 6.97 8.65 10.87
CA LYS A 123 6.73 9.99 11.42
C LYS A 123 5.80 10.85 10.58
N ASN A 124 5.79 10.62 9.26
CA ASN A 124 5.07 11.47 8.32
C ASN A 124 4.18 10.62 7.42
N ASP A 125 2.92 11.03 7.28
CA ASP A 125 1.99 10.37 6.37
C ASP A 125 2.51 10.46 4.93
N ILE A 126 2.28 9.40 4.15
CA ILE A 126 2.46 9.45 2.70
C ILE A 126 1.41 10.41 2.14
N TYR A 127 1.86 11.44 1.44
CA TYR A 127 1.00 12.40 0.76
C TYR A 127 0.66 11.94 -0.66
N ALA A 128 1.67 11.51 -1.42
CA ALA A 128 1.50 11.03 -2.77
C ALA A 128 2.61 10.04 -3.16
N VAL A 129 2.33 9.25 -4.19
CA VAL A 129 3.26 8.30 -4.80
C VAL A 129 3.33 8.61 -6.29
N ARG A 130 4.52 8.97 -6.78
CA ARG A 130 4.78 9.26 -8.19
C ARG A 130 5.48 8.09 -8.84
N PHE A 131 4.93 7.58 -9.93
CA PHE A 131 5.41 6.37 -10.60
C PHE A 131 5.23 6.47 -12.11
N ILE A 132 5.91 5.59 -12.84
CA ILE A 132 5.85 5.55 -14.30
C ILE A 132 5.14 4.27 -14.71
N ILE A 133 4.20 4.40 -15.64
CA ILE A 133 3.62 3.25 -16.34
C ILE A 133 4.22 3.23 -17.74
N ASN A 134 4.70 2.06 -18.14
CA ASN A 134 5.10 1.79 -19.51
C ASN A 134 4.13 0.77 -20.11
N GLY A 135 3.40 1.18 -21.15
CA GLY A 135 2.50 0.35 -21.93
C GLY A 135 3.15 -0.14 -23.23
N GLY A 136 2.69 -1.28 -23.73
CA GLY A 136 3.07 -1.71 -25.08
C GLY A 136 2.55 -0.76 -26.16
N SER A 137 3.18 -0.78 -27.34
CA SER A 137 2.91 0.11 -28.48
C SER A 137 1.54 -0.05 -29.17
N ASN A 138 0.55 -0.69 -28.54
CA ASN A 138 -0.73 -0.97 -29.16
C ASN A 138 -1.72 0.16 -28.88
N THR A 139 -2.40 0.60 -29.93
CA THR A 139 -3.17 1.85 -30.08
C THR A 139 -4.37 2.04 -29.13
N PHE A 140 -4.71 1.03 -28.32
CA PHE A 140 -5.80 1.08 -27.35
C PHE A 140 -5.38 0.41 -26.04
N GLY A 141 -5.48 1.14 -24.92
CA GLY A 141 -5.75 0.52 -23.63
C GLY A 141 -4.88 0.91 -22.44
N ASN A 142 -3.64 1.42 -22.58
CA ASN A 142 -2.86 1.83 -21.41
C ASN A 142 -2.07 3.11 -21.68
N GLU A 143 -2.31 4.11 -20.84
CA GLU A 143 -1.54 5.34 -20.85
C GLU A 143 -0.10 5.06 -20.38
N THR A 144 0.86 5.41 -21.22
CA THR A 144 2.28 5.43 -20.87
C THR A 144 2.62 6.83 -20.40
N GLY A 145 3.32 6.95 -19.27
CA GLY A 145 3.69 8.26 -18.75
C GLY A 145 3.93 8.27 -17.26
N TYR A 146 3.85 9.49 -16.71
CA TYR A 146 4.10 9.79 -15.31
C TYR A 146 2.78 9.99 -14.59
N PHE A 147 2.60 9.26 -13.50
CA PHE A 147 1.38 9.21 -12.71
C PHE A 147 1.68 9.59 -11.28
N THR A 148 0.70 10.21 -10.64
CA THR A 148 0.75 10.57 -9.22
C THR A 148 -0.52 10.06 -8.56
N ALA A 149 -0.36 9.10 -7.65
CA ALA A 149 -1.44 8.63 -6.79
C ALA A 149 -1.40 9.40 -5.47
N HIS A 150 -2.48 10.09 -5.14
CA HIS A 150 -2.61 10.86 -3.91
C HIS A 150 -3.27 10.03 -2.82
N ASN A 151 -2.82 10.22 -1.58
CA ASN A 151 -3.47 9.68 -0.39
C ASN A 151 -4.81 10.38 -0.15
N LYS A 152 -5.81 10.00 -0.94
CA LYS A 152 -7.21 10.43 -0.87
C LYS A 152 -8.07 9.17 -0.94
N LYS A 153 -9.08 9.08 -0.08
CA LYS A 153 -10.04 7.96 -0.01
C LYS A 153 -11.18 8.10 -1.01
N ASN A 154 -11.67 9.33 -1.24
CA ASN A 154 -12.84 9.60 -2.07
C ASN A 154 -12.59 10.78 -3.02
N TYR A 155 -13.18 10.69 -4.22
CA TYR A 155 -13.23 11.78 -5.20
C TYR A 155 -14.26 12.86 -4.84
N PHE A 156 -15.35 12.45 -4.18
CA PHE A 156 -16.50 13.32 -3.90
C PHE A 156 -16.82 13.31 -2.42
N SER A 157 -17.25 14.46 -1.91
CA SER A 157 -17.76 14.63 -0.55
C SER A 157 -18.88 15.65 -0.54
N THR A 158 -19.86 15.46 0.32
CA THR A 158 -20.90 16.45 0.55
C THR A 158 -20.37 17.58 1.44
N ALA A 159 -21.06 18.73 1.44
CA ALA A 159 -20.70 19.87 2.30
C ALA A 159 -20.73 19.56 3.81
N TYR A 160 -21.33 18.43 4.21
CA TYR A 160 -21.47 18.00 5.60
C TYR A 160 -20.48 16.89 6.00
N ASP A 161 -19.64 16.41 5.08
CA ASP A 161 -18.66 15.36 5.37
C ASP A 161 -17.36 15.95 5.94
N THR A 162 -17.20 15.78 7.25
CA THR A 162 -16.02 16.20 8.03
C THR A 162 -15.03 15.06 8.29
N SER A 163 -15.26 13.86 7.72
CA SER A 163 -14.38 12.72 7.94
C SER A 163 -12.98 12.93 7.33
N LYS A 164 -11.94 12.31 7.91
CA LYS A 164 -10.59 12.37 7.34
C LYS A 164 -10.57 11.58 6.03
N LYS A 165 -10.38 12.31 4.92
CA LYS A 165 -10.37 11.79 3.54
C LYS A 165 -9.03 11.19 3.12
N SER A 166 -8.09 11.00 4.04
CA SER A 166 -6.80 10.36 3.79
C SER A 166 -6.51 9.28 4.84
N TYR A 167 -5.61 8.37 4.51
CA TYR A 167 -5.14 7.32 5.41
C TYR A 167 -4.10 7.87 6.38
N ASP A 168 -4.15 7.43 7.65
CA ASP A 168 -3.14 7.69 8.70
C ASP A 168 -1.94 6.73 8.55
N THR A 169 -1.31 6.74 7.38
CA THR A 169 -0.24 5.79 7.02
C THR A 169 0.90 5.75 8.06
N ALA A 170 1.33 6.89 8.61
CA ALA A 170 2.42 6.92 9.58
C ALA A 170 2.07 6.20 10.88
N LYS A 171 0.81 6.34 11.33
CA LYS A 171 0.30 5.67 12.52
C LYS A 171 0.32 4.15 12.33
N GLU A 172 -0.12 3.67 11.17
CA GLU A 172 -0.16 2.25 10.87
C GLU A 172 1.23 1.65 10.63
N ILE A 173 2.11 2.37 9.93
CA ILE A 173 3.50 1.92 9.73
C ILE A 173 4.27 1.91 11.07
N SER A 174 3.91 2.78 12.02
CA SER A 174 4.53 2.84 13.34
C SER A 174 4.28 1.58 14.17
N VAL A 175 3.12 0.93 14.00
CA VAL A 175 2.77 -0.30 14.72
C VAL A 175 3.34 -1.58 14.09
N LEU A 176 4.07 -1.46 12.97
CA LEU A 176 4.85 -2.55 12.38
C LEU A 176 6.20 -2.77 13.08
#